data_AF-W4PXJ5-F1
#
_entry.id   AF-W4PXJ5-F1
#
_cell.length_a   1.000
_cell.length_b   1.000
_cell.length_c   1.000
_cell.angle_alpha   90.00
_cell.angle_beta   90.00
_cell.angle_gamma   90.00
#
_symmetry.space_group_name_H-M   'P 1'
#
loop_
_entity.id
_entity.type
_entity.pdbx_description
1 polymer ?
#
loop_
_entity_poly.entity_id
_entity_poly.type
_entity_poly.pdbx_seq_one_letter_code
_entity_poly.pdbx_strand_id
1 'polypeptide(L)'
;MSASERVKTKEAYYQLIEQSARSDQFDILGHIDAMKGFYPEFSSIETDQLEHTLKIIGDNDKVIEINTSGKTKDSGGWYPADDILERALFYNVGVTFGSDAHDPDRVADEFGEVQKRLKEIGFKEMHYFVQRQRQSVSL
;
A
#
# COMPACT_ATOMS: atom_id res chain seq x y z
N MET A 1 10.60 2.89 23.17
CA MET A 1 10.27 1.47 22.93
C MET A 1 11.55 0.68 22.73
N SER A 2 11.66 -0.45 23.41
CA SER A 2 12.67 -1.48 23.15
C SER A 2 12.52 -2.05 21.73
N ALA A 3 13.54 -2.76 21.23
CA ALA A 3 13.49 -3.41 19.92
C ALA A 3 12.32 -4.42 19.82
N SER A 4 12.08 -5.20 20.88
CA SER A 4 10.98 -6.17 20.92
C SER A 4 9.60 -5.49 20.87
N GLU A 5 9.43 -4.36 21.56
CA GLU A 5 8.17 -3.60 21.50
C GLU A 5 7.92 -3.04 20.11
N ARG A 6 8.96 -2.54 19.41
CA ARG A 6 8.84 -2.05 18.04
C ARG A 6 8.39 -3.13 17.06
N VAL A 7 8.97 -4.34 17.16
CA VAL A 7 8.57 -5.49 16.34
C VAL A 7 7.11 -5.84 16.62
N LYS A 8 6.72 -6.01 17.88
CA LYS A 8 5.33 -6.30 18.26
C LYS A 8 4.33 -5.27 17.75
N THR A 9 4.70 -3.99 17.76
CA THR A 9 3.84 -2.92 17.23
C THR A 9 3.72 -2.97 15.72
N LYS A 10 4.81 -3.24 14.98
CA LYS A 10 4.76 -3.44 13.52
C LYS A 10 3.93 -4.67 13.16
N GLU A 11 4.07 -5.75 13.91
CA GLU A 11 3.26 -6.97 13.76
C GLU A 11 1.77 -6.69 14.00
N ALA A 12 1.43 -6.02 15.11
CA ALA A 12 0.05 -5.67 15.41
C ALA A 12 -0.57 -4.77 14.33
N TYR A 13 0.20 -3.81 13.79
CA TYR A 13 -0.24 -2.95 12.70
C TYR A 13 -0.60 -3.76 11.44
N TYR A 14 0.28 -4.65 11.01
CA TYR A 14 0.01 -5.49 9.84
C TYR A 14 -1.06 -6.56 10.08
N GLN A 15 -1.19 -7.07 11.30
CA GLN A 15 -2.31 -7.95 11.67
C GLN A 15 -3.67 -7.26 11.52
N LEU A 16 -3.77 -5.95 11.81
CA LEU A 16 -5.00 -5.19 11.59
C LEU A 16 -5.28 -4.99 10.09
N ILE A 17 -4.25 -4.78 9.28
CA ILE A 17 -4.37 -4.73 7.81
C ILE A 17 -4.84 -6.09 7.27
N GLU A 18 -4.27 -7.18 7.76
CA GLU A 18 -4.69 -8.54 7.41
C GLU A 18 -6.17 -8.79 7.78
N GLN A 19 -6.58 -8.42 8.98
CA GLN A 19 -7.98 -8.52 9.41
C GLN A 19 -8.91 -7.69 8.51
N SER A 20 -8.46 -6.52 8.08
CA SER A 20 -9.20 -5.68 7.13
C SER A 20 -9.38 -6.39 5.79
N ALA A 21 -8.33 -7.04 5.26
CA ALA A 21 -8.39 -7.83 4.03
C ALA A 21 -9.39 -9.00 4.12
N ARG A 22 -9.47 -9.65 5.29
CA ARG A 22 -10.38 -10.80 5.54
C ARG A 22 -11.82 -10.41 5.86
N SER A 23 -12.09 -9.13 6.13
CA SER A 23 -13.38 -8.69 6.65
C SER A 23 -14.49 -8.60 5.60
N ASP A 24 -14.13 -8.63 4.32
CA ASP A 24 -14.99 -8.30 3.17
C ASP A 24 -15.68 -6.93 3.24
N GLN A 25 -15.29 -6.07 4.18
CA GLN A 25 -15.83 -4.71 4.28
C GLN A 25 -15.18 -3.75 3.29
N PHE A 26 -13.93 -4.03 2.91
CA PHE A 26 -13.09 -3.13 2.13
C PHE A 26 -12.70 -3.74 0.78
N ASP A 27 -12.75 -2.90 -0.26
CA ASP A 27 -12.27 -3.26 -1.59
C ASP A 27 -10.80 -2.84 -1.79
N ILE A 28 -10.40 -1.74 -1.13
CA ILE A 28 -9.06 -1.14 -1.19
C ILE A 28 -8.52 -1.01 0.24
N LEU A 29 -7.25 -1.36 0.42
CA LEU A 29 -6.47 -1.10 1.64
C LEU A 29 -5.55 0.11 1.40
N GLY A 30 -5.83 1.21 2.09
CA GLY A 30 -5.10 2.47 1.97
C GLY A 30 -3.69 2.39 2.54
N HIS A 31 -2.73 3.05 1.89
CA HIS A 31 -1.36 3.33 2.35
C HIS A 31 -0.85 2.38 3.48
N ILE A 32 -0.62 1.11 3.12
CA ILE A 32 -0.47 -0.01 4.07
C ILE A 32 0.81 0.02 4.92
N ASP A 33 1.71 0.97 4.68
CA ASP A 33 2.94 1.20 5.45
C ASP A 33 2.98 2.64 6.01
N ALA A 34 1.84 3.31 6.13
CA ALA A 34 1.70 4.71 6.56
C ALA A 34 2.40 5.07 7.87
N MET A 35 2.65 4.08 8.74
CA MET A 35 3.46 4.27 9.94
C MET A 35 4.85 4.86 9.64
N LYS A 36 5.43 4.59 8.47
CA LYS A 36 6.72 5.18 8.09
C LYS A 36 6.66 6.70 7.93
N GLY A 37 5.48 7.27 7.65
CA GLY A 37 5.30 8.67 7.31
C GLY A 37 5.93 9.65 8.29
N PHE A 38 5.67 9.46 9.58
CA PHE A 38 6.27 10.27 10.67
C PHE A 38 7.19 9.42 11.56
N TYR A 39 7.50 8.20 11.13
CA TYR A 39 8.44 7.32 11.79
C TYR A 39 9.22 6.50 10.76
N PRO A 40 10.16 7.12 10.01
CA PRO A 40 10.85 6.47 8.89
C PRO A 40 11.57 5.17 9.26
N GLU A 41 12.04 5.04 10.50
CA GLU A 41 12.66 3.81 11.00
C GLU A 41 11.70 2.62 11.03
N PHE A 42 10.38 2.85 10.93
CA PHE A 42 9.37 1.80 10.78
C PHE A 42 9.71 0.83 9.64
N SER A 43 10.22 1.34 8.52
CA SER A 43 10.59 0.53 7.36
C SER A 43 11.69 -0.48 7.68
N SER A 44 12.64 -0.11 8.54
CA SER A 44 13.80 -0.94 8.92
C SER A 44 13.54 -2.01 9.98
N ILE A 45 12.33 -2.04 10.57
CA ILE A 45 11.97 -3.06 11.56
C ILE A 45 11.66 -4.37 10.83
N GLU A 46 12.51 -5.37 10.98
CA GLU A 46 12.30 -6.68 10.35
C GLU A 46 11.20 -7.49 11.05
N THR A 47 10.28 -8.05 10.27
CA THR A 47 9.24 -9.01 10.71
C THR A 47 8.62 -9.71 9.49
N ASP A 48 8.27 -10.98 9.65
CA ASP A 48 7.60 -11.78 8.61
C ASP A 48 6.12 -11.42 8.44
N GLN A 49 5.55 -10.64 9.37
CA GLN A 49 4.11 -10.34 9.36
C GLN A 49 3.68 -9.56 8.11
N LEU A 50 4.54 -8.70 7.54
CA LEU A 50 4.23 -8.00 6.28
C LEU A 50 4.06 -8.99 5.13
N GLU A 51 4.97 -9.97 5.02
CA GLU A 51 4.94 -10.99 3.99
C GLU A 51 3.65 -11.83 4.08
N HIS A 52 3.32 -12.27 5.30
CA HIS A 52 2.07 -12.96 5.58
C HIS A 52 0.86 -12.11 5.18
N THR A 53 0.86 -10.82 5.53
CA THR A 53 -0.23 -9.89 5.24
C THR A 53 -0.43 -9.71 3.74
N LEU A 54 0.65 -9.50 2.97
CA LEU A 54 0.57 -9.36 1.50
C LEU A 54 0.02 -10.63 0.85
N LYS A 55 0.45 -11.82 1.33
CA LYS A 55 -0.11 -13.08 0.86
C LYS A 55 -1.63 -13.15 1.09
N ILE A 56 -2.10 -12.76 2.28
CA ILE A 56 -3.53 -12.76 2.60
C ILE A 56 -4.30 -11.75 1.75
N ILE A 57 -3.75 -10.56 1.50
CA ILE A 57 -4.34 -9.56 0.61
C ILE A 57 -4.54 -10.15 -0.80
N GLY A 58 -3.52 -10.84 -1.32
CA GLY A 58 -3.58 -11.52 -2.62
C GLY A 58 -4.59 -12.67 -2.64
N ASP A 59 -4.56 -13.55 -1.63
CA ASP A 59 -5.49 -14.69 -1.50
C ASP A 59 -6.96 -14.25 -1.41
N ASN A 60 -7.24 -13.07 -0.84
CA ASN A 60 -8.59 -12.51 -0.71
C ASN A 60 -8.96 -11.59 -1.86
N ASP A 61 -8.15 -11.57 -2.93
CA ASP A 61 -8.36 -10.73 -4.10
C ASP A 61 -8.65 -9.27 -3.70
N LYS A 62 -7.77 -8.66 -2.90
CA LYS A 62 -7.90 -7.25 -2.48
C LYS A 62 -6.88 -6.36 -3.20
N VAL A 63 -7.16 -5.06 -3.18
CA VAL A 63 -6.33 -4.04 -3.83
C VAL A 63 -5.64 -3.17 -2.77
N ILE A 64 -4.39 -2.77 -3.01
CA ILE A 64 -3.69 -1.78 -2.19
C ILE A 64 -3.56 -0.44 -2.92
N GLU A 65 -3.62 0.65 -2.17
CA GLU A 65 -3.44 2.01 -2.69
C GLU A 65 -1.96 2.38 -2.81
N ILE A 66 -1.59 2.91 -3.98
CA ILE A 66 -0.39 3.74 -4.14
C ILE A 66 -0.79 5.18 -3.82
N ASN A 67 -0.29 5.66 -2.69
CA ASN A 67 -0.60 6.95 -2.12
C ASN A 67 0.58 7.92 -2.21
N THR A 68 0.43 8.98 -3.01
CA THR A 68 1.51 9.95 -3.26
C THR A 68 1.67 10.99 -2.16
N SER A 69 0.81 11.01 -1.13
CA SER A 69 0.96 11.93 -0.01
C SER A 69 2.16 11.63 0.90
N GLY A 70 2.75 10.43 0.81
CA GLY A 70 3.97 10.07 1.56
C GLY A 70 5.12 11.07 1.38
N LYS A 71 5.19 11.72 0.22
CA LYS A 71 6.24 12.70 -0.12
C LYS A 71 6.15 13.99 0.68
N THR A 72 4.99 14.23 1.29
CA THR A 72 4.73 15.37 2.17
C THR A 72 5.06 15.07 3.64
N LYS A 73 5.51 13.84 3.94
CA LYS A 73 5.82 13.36 5.29
C LYS A 73 7.33 13.16 5.44
N ASP A 74 7.77 12.86 6.66
CA ASP A 74 9.19 12.69 7.00
C ASP A 74 9.84 11.51 6.26
N SER A 75 9.07 10.49 5.87
CA SER A 75 9.58 9.36 5.08
C SER A 75 9.99 9.73 3.65
N GLY A 76 9.38 10.78 3.08
CA GLY A 76 9.39 11.01 1.64
C GLY A 76 8.74 9.86 0.85
N GLY A 77 8.83 9.94 -0.48
CA GLY A 77 8.38 8.90 -1.41
C GLY A 77 6.86 8.64 -1.40
N TRP A 78 6.43 7.46 -1.78
CA TRP A 78 5.02 7.06 -1.77
C TRP A 78 4.74 5.99 -0.72
N TYR A 79 3.47 5.77 -0.43
CA TYR A 79 3.01 4.55 0.22
C TYR A 79 2.42 3.59 -0.82
N PRO A 80 2.63 2.28 -0.72
CA PRO A 80 3.75 1.70 -0.01
C PRO A 80 5.08 1.94 -0.72
N ALA A 81 6.19 1.64 -0.04
CA ALA A 81 7.53 1.70 -0.65
C ALA A 81 7.65 0.66 -1.80
N ASP A 82 8.57 0.91 -2.73
CA ASP A 82 8.77 0.06 -3.91
C ASP A 82 9.04 -1.41 -3.56
N ASP A 83 9.80 -1.68 -2.50
CA ASP A 83 10.09 -3.04 -2.04
C ASP A 83 8.83 -3.78 -1.57
N ILE A 84 7.83 -3.05 -1.05
CA ILE A 84 6.53 -3.60 -0.71
C ILE A 84 5.69 -3.80 -1.99
N LEU A 85 5.79 -2.90 -2.97
CA LEU A 85 5.10 -3.05 -4.27
C LEU A 85 5.62 -4.26 -5.06
N GLU A 86 6.92 -4.51 -5.05
CA GLU A 86 7.53 -5.69 -5.67
C GLU A 86 7.02 -6.99 -5.03
N ARG A 87 6.93 -7.02 -3.69
CA ARG A 87 6.36 -8.16 -2.95
C ARG A 87 4.86 -8.30 -3.16
N ALA A 88 4.13 -7.19 -3.22
CA ALA A 88 2.70 -7.17 -3.52
C ALA A 88 2.43 -7.79 -4.91
N LEU A 89 3.24 -7.43 -5.91
CA LEU A 89 3.17 -8.05 -7.25
C LEU A 89 3.41 -9.56 -7.19
N PHE A 90 4.43 -9.99 -6.45
CA PHE A 90 4.74 -11.41 -6.27
C PHE A 90 3.55 -12.21 -5.70
N TYR A 91 2.79 -11.61 -4.78
CA TYR A 91 1.58 -12.20 -4.20
C TYR A 91 0.28 -11.94 -4.96
N ASN A 92 0.36 -11.41 -6.18
CA ASN A 92 -0.81 -11.06 -7.02
C ASN A 92 -1.78 -10.08 -6.35
N VAL A 93 -1.27 -9.15 -5.54
CA VAL A 93 -2.06 -8.08 -4.95
C VAL A 93 -2.38 -7.04 -6.03
N GLY A 94 -3.66 -6.70 -6.20
CA GLY A 94 -4.07 -5.64 -7.12
C GLY A 94 -3.64 -4.27 -6.63
N VAL A 95 -3.46 -3.31 -7.54
CA VAL A 95 -3.05 -1.94 -7.20
C VAL A 95 -4.05 -0.88 -7.66
N THR A 96 -4.20 0.19 -6.88
CA THR A 96 -4.97 1.40 -7.25
C THR A 96 -4.16 2.66 -6.93
N PHE A 97 -4.64 3.82 -7.35
CA PHE A 97 -3.99 5.11 -7.13
C PHE A 97 -4.87 6.05 -6.32
N GLY A 98 -4.26 6.78 -5.38
CA GLY A 98 -4.89 7.90 -4.68
C GLY A 98 -3.85 8.95 -4.30
N SER A 99 -4.09 10.24 -4.54
CA SER A 99 -3.12 11.28 -4.14
C SER A 99 -3.30 11.77 -2.70
N ASP A 100 -4.40 11.37 -2.06
CA ASP A 100 -4.84 11.82 -0.74
C ASP A 100 -4.82 13.36 -0.63
N ALA A 101 -5.38 13.97 -1.68
CA ALA A 101 -5.44 15.40 -1.88
C ALA A 101 -6.38 16.05 -0.86
N HIS A 102 -5.80 16.87 0.01
CA HIS A 102 -6.52 17.82 0.87
C HIS A 102 -6.41 19.26 0.35
N ASP A 103 -5.80 19.42 -0.83
CA ASP A 103 -5.67 20.66 -1.59
C ASP A 103 -6.03 20.34 -3.05
N PRO A 104 -6.87 21.16 -3.74
CA PRO A 104 -7.28 20.91 -5.12
C PRO A 104 -6.11 20.72 -6.10
N ASP A 105 -4.99 21.42 -5.88
CA ASP A 105 -3.83 21.35 -6.77
C ASP A 105 -3.08 20.00 -6.65
N ARG A 106 -3.40 19.21 -5.62
CA ARG A 106 -2.85 17.86 -5.43
C ARG A 106 -3.74 16.74 -5.97
N VAL A 107 -4.84 17.06 -6.64
CA VAL A 107 -5.65 16.03 -7.32
C VAL A 107 -4.79 15.37 -8.41
N ALA A 108 -4.70 14.04 -8.38
CA ALA A 108 -3.87 13.26 -9.30
C ALA A 108 -2.36 13.60 -9.28
N ASP A 109 -1.88 14.16 -8.17
CA ASP A 109 -0.48 14.48 -7.93
C ASP A 109 0.42 13.26 -8.15
N GLU A 110 1.39 13.39 -9.05
CA GLU A 110 2.33 12.35 -9.51
C GLU A 110 1.70 11.10 -10.17
N PHE A 111 0.49 11.21 -10.72
CA PHE A 111 -0.17 10.05 -11.32
C PHE A 111 0.64 9.41 -12.47
N GLY A 112 1.25 10.23 -13.34
CA GLY A 112 2.05 9.72 -14.47
C GLY A 112 3.31 9.00 -14.01
N GLU A 113 3.95 9.50 -12.96
CA GLU A 113 5.12 8.91 -12.30
C GLU A 113 4.76 7.56 -11.67
N VAL A 114 3.62 7.48 -10.98
CA VAL A 114 3.10 6.22 -10.42
C VAL A 114 2.88 5.19 -11.53
N GLN A 115 2.20 5.57 -12.61
CA GLN A 115 1.96 4.66 -13.75
C GLN A 115 3.27 4.14 -14.33
N LYS A 116 4.26 5.03 -14.53
CA LYS A 116 5.58 4.65 -15.02
C LYS A 116 6.26 3.67 -14.08
N ARG A 117 6.27 3.94 -12.76
CA ARG A 117 6.93 3.09 -11.78
C ARG A 117 6.29 1.71 -11.67
N LEU A 118 4.96 1.64 -11.67
CA LEU A 118 4.23 0.36 -11.65
C LEU A 118 4.57 -0.51 -12.86
N LYS A 119 4.73 0.08 -14.05
CA LYS A 119 5.19 -0.65 -15.25
C LYS A 119 6.61 -1.19 -15.10
N GLU A 120 7.51 -0.40 -14.53
CA GLU A 120 8.90 -0.79 -14.28
C GLU A 120 8.99 -1.96 -13.30
N ILE A 121 8.16 -1.97 -12.25
CA ILE A 121 8.06 -3.07 -11.29
C ILE A 121 7.48 -4.33 -11.94
N GLY A 122 6.52 -4.16 -12.85
CA GLY A 122 5.97 -5.25 -13.67
C GLY A 122 4.46 -5.38 -13.67
N PHE A 123 3.75 -4.50 -12.96
CA PHE A 123 2.29 -4.43 -12.99
C PHE A 123 1.79 -4.18 -14.42
N LYS A 124 0.66 -4.80 -14.77
CA LYS A 124 0.05 -4.71 -16.12
C LYS A 124 -1.24 -3.89 -16.14
N GLU A 125 -1.86 -3.74 -14.98
CA GLU A 125 -3.11 -3.03 -14.82
C GLU A 125 -3.14 -2.35 -13.45
N MET A 126 -3.97 -1.31 -13.36
CA MET A 126 -4.46 -0.75 -12.11
C MET A 126 -5.96 -0.97 -12.04
N HIS A 127 -6.49 -0.92 -10.83
CA HIS A 127 -7.91 -1.09 -10.58
C HIS A 127 -8.54 0.18 -10.02
N TYR A 128 -9.81 0.37 -10.34
CA TYR A 128 -10.69 1.35 -9.69
C TYR A 128 -12.04 0.68 -9.45
N PHE A 129 -12.92 1.32 -8.68
CA PHE A 129 -14.18 0.71 -8.28
C PHE A 129 -15.36 1.64 -8.59
N VAL A 130 -16.41 1.06 -9.18
CA VAL A 130 -17.69 1.73 -9.43
C VAL A 130 -18.76 0.89 -8.74
N GLN A 131 -19.49 1.47 -7.79
CA GLN A 131 -20.49 0.71 -7.00
C GLN A 131 -19.89 -0.57 -6.38
N ARG A 132 -18.65 -0.47 -5.87
CA ARG A 132 -17.86 -1.59 -5.32
C ARG A 132 -17.55 -2.72 -6.32
N GLN A 133 -17.78 -2.52 -7.61
CA GLN A 133 -17.39 -3.45 -8.65
C GLN A 133 -16.02 -3.05 -9.20
N ARG A 134 -15.06 -3.97 -9.11
CA ARG A 134 -13.70 -3.76 -9.63
C ARG A 134 -13.73 -3.56 -11.14
N GLN A 135 -13.05 -2.53 -11.58
CA GLN A 135 -12.75 -2.23 -12.97
C GLN A 135 -11.23 -2.25 -13.15
N SER A 136 -10.76 -2.77 -14.27
CA SER A 136 -9.33 -2.81 -14.62
C SER A 136 -9.02 -1.83 -15.75
N VAL A 137 -7.88 -1.15 -15.63
CA VAL A 137 -7.31 -0.30 -16.69
C VAL A 137 -5.88 -0.75 -16.92
N SER A 138 -5.53 -1.02 -18.18
CA SER A 138 -4.16 -1.34 -18.54
C SER A 138 -3.23 -0.19 -18.17
N LEU A 139 -2.08 -0.54 -17.59
CA LEU A 139 -1.01 0.40 -17.32
C LEU A 139 -0.32 0.80 -18.61
#